data_AF-A2ZV52-F1
#
_entry.id   AF-A2ZV52-F1
#
_cell.length_a   1.000
_cell.length_b   1.000
_cell.length_c   1.000
_cell.angle_alpha   90.00
_cell.angle_beta   90.00
_cell.angle_gamma   90.00
#
_symmetry.space_group_name_H-M   'P 1'
#
loop_
_entity.id
_entity.type
_entity.pdbx_description
1 polymer ?
#
loop_
_entity_poly.entity_id
_entity_poly.type
_entity_poly.pdbx_seq_one_letter_code
_entity_poly.pdbx_strand_id
1 'polypeptide(L)'
;MAAENGHRGSGIAAIMGIGKAVPAHVFPQKSFPDYYFDISNSNHMVDLKAKFTKIWWISKDRKDLPPRCRYDFYRIRLYIVFYRDL
;
A
#
# COMPACT_ATOMS: atom_id res chain seq x y z
N MET A 1 -20.54 28.74 41.78
CA MET A 1 -20.36 27.32 41.41
C MET A 1 -21.66 26.86 40.76
N ALA A 2 -21.71 26.80 39.43
CA ALA A 2 -22.87 26.29 38.69
C ALA A 2 -22.35 25.34 37.61
N ALA A 3 -22.98 24.17 37.55
CA ALA A 3 -22.54 22.99 36.85
C ALA A 3 -22.49 23.19 35.34
N GLU A 4 -21.36 22.84 34.74
CA GLU A 4 -21.25 22.60 33.30
C GLU A 4 -22.06 21.34 32.99
N ASN A 5 -23.31 21.51 32.55
CA ASN A 5 -24.14 20.45 31.99
C ASN A 5 -23.61 20.08 30.61
N GLY A 6 -22.47 19.39 30.57
CA GLY A 6 -21.94 18.79 29.34
C GLY A 6 -22.44 17.36 29.23
N HIS A 7 -23.26 17.06 28.22
CA HIS A 7 -23.69 15.70 27.88
C HIS A 7 -22.47 14.80 27.59
N ARG A 8 -21.95 14.12 28.62
CA ARG A 8 -20.82 13.20 28.51
C ARG A 8 -21.35 11.78 28.39
N GLY A 9 -20.96 11.09 27.31
CA GLY A 9 -21.24 9.67 27.13
C GLY A 9 -20.58 8.86 28.24
N SER A 10 -21.37 8.24 29.11
CA SER A 10 -20.91 7.55 30.32
C SER A 10 -20.34 6.14 30.08
N GLY A 11 -20.12 5.73 28.83
CA GLY A 11 -19.86 4.33 28.45
C GLY A 11 -18.53 4.09 27.76
N ILE A 12 -18.13 2.81 27.66
CA ILE A 12 -16.95 2.37 26.90
C ILE A 12 -17.21 2.62 25.40
N ALA A 13 -16.22 3.17 24.70
CA ALA A 13 -16.32 3.44 23.27
C ALA A 13 -16.49 2.14 22.47
N ALA A 14 -17.57 2.06 21.69
CA ALA A 14 -17.86 0.94 20.81
C ALA A 14 -17.77 1.38 19.34
N ILE A 15 -17.21 0.51 18.48
CA ILE A 15 -17.19 0.75 17.04
C ILE A 15 -18.60 0.51 16.50
N MET A 16 -19.27 1.56 16.06
CA MET A 16 -20.64 1.49 15.53
C MET A 16 -20.68 1.13 14.02
N GLY A 17 -19.56 1.23 13.32
CA GLY A 17 -19.47 0.82 11.92
C GLY A 17 -18.09 1.04 11.30
N ILE A 18 -17.74 0.18 10.33
CA ILE A 18 -16.52 0.31 9.52
C ILE A 18 -16.94 0.24 8.05
N GLY A 19 -16.79 1.35 7.34
CA GLY A 19 -16.99 1.40 5.89
C GLY A 19 -15.65 1.28 5.15
N LYS A 20 -15.59 0.44 4.11
CA LYS A 20 -14.44 0.35 3.21
C LYS A 20 -14.90 0.58 1.77
N ALA A 21 -14.40 1.63 1.14
CA ALA A 21 -14.57 1.87 -0.29
C ALA A 21 -13.28 1.48 -1.01
N VAL A 22 -13.37 0.52 -1.94
CA VAL A 22 -12.25 0.11 -2.80
C VAL A 22 -12.56 0.54 -4.23
N PRO A 23 -11.64 1.20 -4.94
CA PRO A 23 -11.82 1.52 -6.35
C PRO A 23 -12.10 0.26 -7.18
N ALA A 24 -12.99 0.35 -8.18
CA ALA A 24 -13.35 -0.79 -9.04
C ALA A 24 -12.17 -1.32 -9.87
N HIS A 25 -11.13 -0.50 -10.08
CA HIS A 25 -9.95 -0.86 -10.82
C HIS A 25 -9.01 -1.74 -9.98
N VAL A 26 -9.29 -3.03 -9.98
CA VAL A 26 -8.55 -4.05 -9.24
C VAL A 26 -7.62 -4.80 -10.18
N PHE A 27 -6.32 -4.77 -9.88
CA PHE A 27 -5.34 -5.57 -10.60
C PHE A 27 -5.02 -6.86 -9.85
N PRO A 28 -4.81 -7.99 -10.55
CA PRO A 28 -4.31 -9.18 -9.92
C PRO A 28 -2.90 -8.92 -9.38
N GLN A 29 -2.70 -9.14 -8.08
CA GLN A 29 -1.39 -8.93 -7.46
C GLN A 29 -0.30 -9.74 -8.18
N LYS A 30 -0.63 -10.94 -8.70
CA LYS A 30 0.32 -11.86 -9.36
C LYS A 30 0.91 -11.33 -10.67
N SER A 31 0.15 -10.56 -11.43
CA SER A 31 0.59 -10.00 -12.72
C SER A 31 1.04 -8.54 -12.60
N PHE A 32 0.98 -7.96 -11.40
CA PHE A 32 1.37 -6.56 -11.17
C PHE A 32 2.84 -6.27 -11.51
N PRO A 33 3.82 -7.13 -11.16
CA PRO A 33 5.22 -6.90 -11.54
C PRO A 33 5.42 -6.80 -13.05
N ASP A 34 4.87 -7.72 -13.82
CA ASP A 34 5.03 -7.70 -15.28
C ASP A 34 4.31 -6.51 -15.92
N TYR A 35 3.04 -6.28 -15.54
CA TYR A 35 2.26 -5.14 -16.00
C TYR A 35 2.95 -3.79 -15.73
N TYR A 36 3.53 -3.62 -14.55
CA TYR A 36 4.17 -2.36 -14.17
C TYR A 36 5.44 -2.08 -14.98
N PHE A 37 6.28 -3.10 -15.21
CA PHE A 37 7.52 -2.96 -15.99
C PHE A 37 7.28 -2.89 -17.50
N ASP A 38 6.21 -3.52 -18.00
CA ASP A 38 5.78 -3.43 -19.39
C ASP A 38 5.31 -2.00 -19.73
N ILE A 39 4.44 -1.41 -18.90
CA ILE A 39 3.95 -0.05 -19.12
C ILE A 39 5.05 1.00 -18.93
N SER A 40 6.00 0.75 -18.03
CA SER A 40 7.12 1.67 -17.81
C SER A 40 8.27 1.48 -18.80
N ASN A 41 8.15 0.56 -19.77
CA ASN A 41 9.21 0.19 -20.73
C ASN A 41 10.57 -0.12 -20.07
N SER A 42 10.54 -0.64 -18.83
CA SER A 42 11.72 -0.84 -17.99
C SER A 42 12.17 -2.30 -17.94
N ASN A 43 11.74 -3.12 -18.90
CA ASN A 43 12.01 -4.56 -18.96
C ASN A 43 13.49 -4.92 -19.05
N HIS A 44 14.35 -3.97 -19.44
CA HIS A 44 15.80 -4.12 -19.48
C HIS A 44 16.45 -4.08 -18.07
N MET A 45 15.75 -3.59 -17.05
CA MET A 45 16.27 -3.49 -15.68
C MET A 45 15.99 -4.79 -14.87
N VAL A 46 16.68 -5.86 -15.25
CA VAL A 46 16.47 -7.21 -14.71
C VAL A 46 16.69 -7.29 -13.19
N ASP A 47 17.71 -6.60 -12.67
CA ASP A 47 18.00 -6.54 -11.23
C ASP A 47 16.89 -5.86 -10.42
N LEU A 48 16.29 -4.81 -11.00
CA LEU A 48 15.19 -4.10 -10.39
C LEU A 48 13.93 -4.95 -10.39
N LYS A 49 13.67 -5.68 -11.49
CA LYS A 49 12.58 -6.65 -11.60
C LYS A 49 12.72 -7.78 -10.58
N ALA A 50 13.93 -8.29 -10.35
CA ALA A 50 14.20 -9.32 -9.34
C ALA A 50 13.91 -8.82 -7.91
N LYS A 51 14.37 -7.62 -7.55
CA LYS A 51 14.08 -6.99 -6.25
C LYS A 51 12.58 -6.76 -6.05
N PHE A 52 11.90 -6.27 -7.08
CA PHE A 52 10.46 -6.02 -7.04
C PHE A 52 9.66 -7.32 -6.87
N THR A 53 10.04 -8.37 -7.59
CA THR A 53 9.44 -9.70 -7.48
C THR A 53 9.66 -10.28 -6.08
N LYS A 54 10.84 -10.09 -5.48
CA LYS A 54 11.11 -10.52 -4.10
C LYS A 54 10.24 -9.80 -3.06
N ILE A 55 10.10 -8.47 -3.17
CA ILE A 55 9.19 -7.68 -2.31
C ILE A 55 7.75 -8.17 -2.46
N TRP A 56 7.35 -8.46 -3.69
CA TRP A 56 6.04 -9.02 -3.99
C TRP A 56 5.81 -10.38 -3.31
N TRP A 57 6.75 -11.34 -3.44
CA TRP A 57 6.67 -12.64 -2.76
C TRP A 57 6.53 -12.48 -1.25
N ILE A 58 7.38 -11.64 -0.64
CA ILE A 58 7.33 -11.37 0.81
C ILE A 58 5.97 -10.80 1.23
N SER A 59 5.37 -9.93 0.41
CA SER A 59 4.05 -9.35 0.70
C SER A 59 2.90 -10.36 0.60
N LYS A 60 3.06 -11.41 -0.22
CA LYS A 60 2.03 -12.43 -0.45
C LYS A 60 1.97 -13.44 0.70
N ASP A 61 3.13 -13.80 1.25
CA ASP A 61 3.25 -14.86 2.25
C ASP A 61 3.03 -14.36 3.69
N ARG A 62 3.11 -13.05 3.93
CA ARG A 62 2.92 -12.45 5.26
C ARG A 62 1.82 -11.38 5.25
N LYS A 63 0.61 -11.75 5.68
CA LYS A 63 -0.55 -10.85 5.80
C LYS A 63 -0.49 -9.94 7.04
N ASP A 64 0.48 -10.20 7.91
CA ASP A 64 0.62 -9.74 9.30
C ASP A 64 1.88 -8.86 9.51
N LEU A 65 2.54 -8.45 8.42
CA LEU A 65 3.78 -7.66 8.47
C LEU A 65 3.58 -6.17 8.81
N PRO A 66 4.47 -5.57 9.64
CA PRO A 66 4.51 -4.14 9.90
C PRO A 66 4.83 -3.31 8.64
N PRO A 67 4.48 -2.00 8.62
CA PRO A 67 4.44 -1.15 7.41
C PRO A 67 5.77 -0.96 6.66
N ARG A 68 6.91 -1.44 7.18
CA ARG A 68 8.23 -1.30 6.54
C ARG A 68 8.26 -1.86 5.11
N CYS A 69 7.52 -2.93 4.81
CA CYS A 69 7.48 -3.53 3.47
C CYS A 69 6.73 -2.68 2.42
N ARG A 70 5.85 -1.74 2.84
CA ARG A 70 5.23 -0.78 1.90
C ARG A 70 6.22 0.27 1.43
N TYR A 71 7.15 0.69 2.28
CA TYR A 71 8.12 1.75 1.97
C TYR A 71 9.04 1.38 0.80
N ASP A 72 9.47 0.11 0.69
CA ASP A 72 10.30 -0.33 -0.45
C ASP A 72 9.53 -0.29 -1.78
N PHE A 73 8.22 -0.53 -1.75
CA PHE A 73 7.37 -0.42 -2.94
C PHE A 73 7.25 1.03 -3.42
N TYR A 74 7.05 1.98 -2.50
CA TYR A 74 7.02 3.40 -2.82
C TYR A 74 8.37 3.92 -3.33
N ARG A 75 9.48 3.43 -2.76
CA ARG A 75 10.82 3.82 -3.18
C ARG A 75 11.17 3.33 -4.60
N ILE A 76 10.80 2.10 -4.95
CA ILE A 76 10.99 1.58 -6.32
C ILE A 76 10.09 2.32 -7.31
N ARG A 77 8.85 2.63 -6.92
CA ARG A 77 7.95 3.47 -7.73
C ARG A 77 8.52 4.88 -7.93
N LEU A 78 9.08 5.49 -6.88
CA LEU A 78 9.74 6.79 -6.98
C LEU A 78 10.95 6.72 -7.93
N TYR A 79 11.79 5.69 -7.81
CA TYR A 79 12.95 5.51 -8.68
C TYR A 79 12.54 5.40 -10.15
N ILE A 80 11.52 4.60 -10.48
CA ILE A 80 11.10 4.39 -11.87
C ILE A 80 10.43 5.65 -12.47
N VAL A 81 9.67 6.42 -11.69
CA VAL A 81 9.07 7.68 -12.16
C VAL A 81 10.13 8.77 -12.29
N PHE A 82 11.06 8.87 -11.32
CA PHE A 82 12.06 9.94 -11.27
C PHE A 82 13.22 9.74 -12.25
N TYR A 83 13.58 8.50 -12.60
CA TYR A 83 14.60 8.20 -13.61
C TYR A 83 14.08 8.20 -15.06
N ARG A 84 12.77 8.44 -15.29
CA ARG A 84 12.19 8.52 -16.64
C ARG A 84 12.10 9.95 -17.19
N ASP A 85 12.19 10.95 -16.32
CA ASP A 85 12.14 12.38 -16.64
C ASP A 85 13.55 13.03 -16.68
N LEU A 86 14.61 12.22 -16.70
CA LEU A 86 16.02 12.61 -16.91
C LEU A 86 16.53 11.95 -18.19
#